data_AF-A0A345U6Z7-F1
#
_entry.id   AF-A0A345U6Z7-F1
#
_cell.length_a   1.000
_cell.length_b   1.000
_cell.length_c   1.000
_cell.angle_alpha   90.00
_cell.angle_beta   90.00
_cell.angle_gamma   90.00
#
_symmetry.space_group_name_H-M   'P 1'
#
loop_
_entity.id
_entity.type
_entity.pdbx_description
1 polymer ?
#
loop_
_entity_poly.entity_id
_entity_poly.type
_entity_poly.pdbx_seq_one_letter_code
_entity_poly.pdbx_strand_id
1 'polypeptide(L)'
;MVNYWPDKQGIYLNHEVAYLFAHIRQKFHRNLSNNTQDYLYIDILNNSVKHKLFSIVLVELEILVLDLVELNISLQGIQILKDKIFYDLIQKVVARFLIEFTINSSSIILIESKRYAYLKVILLEYKWLLENLLIYLIFGSMHIDNYIFAFDQKNTPIKHVEILLENVMIQISNLAIFMILENLKSLSNIIIFLKTNKLCNRSYISIRSLASFRNNLFYQNLLYLYVVQPKYIYSNRYKVWLMGPEGLVTRYIYAYRLEDFIQLSYLQLIIITLIELQDFIIPKCEKFLLVLVKLIFYIFINILGNGIMVLVRIIILGIDSLPR
;
A
#
# COMPACT_ATOMS: atom_id res chain seq x y z
N MET A 1 -18.19 3.13 -20.79
CA MET A 1 -18.42 4.47 -20.21
C MET A 1 -17.82 4.48 -18.82
N VAL A 2 -17.07 5.52 -18.44
CA VAL A 2 -16.56 5.65 -17.06
C VAL A 2 -17.68 6.25 -16.23
N ASN A 3 -18.08 5.57 -15.16
CA ASN A 3 -19.04 6.13 -14.20
C ASN A 3 -18.28 6.98 -13.20
N TYR A 4 -18.82 8.15 -12.89
CA TYR A 4 -18.24 9.12 -11.98
C TYR A 4 -18.93 9.08 -10.62
N TRP A 5 -18.16 9.38 -9.57
CA TRP A 5 -18.65 9.49 -8.22
C TRP A 5 -19.53 10.75 -8.09
N PRO A 6 -20.57 10.72 -7.25
CA PRO A 6 -21.43 11.89 -7.06
C PRO A 6 -20.70 13.10 -6.45
N ASP A 7 -20.86 14.26 -7.07
CA ASP A 7 -20.17 15.49 -6.68
C ASP A 7 -20.69 16.11 -5.38
N LYS A 8 -21.97 15.90 -5.06
CA LYS A 8 -22.69 16.59 -3.99
C LYS A 8 -23.50 15.62 -3.15
N GLN A 9 -23.80 16.05 -1.93
CA GLN A 9 -24.75 15.38 -1.05
C GLN A 9 -26.13 15.26 -1.70
N GLY A 10 -26.78 14.12 -1.45
CA GLY A 10 -28.13 13.86 -1.92
C GLY A 10 -28.41 12.37 -2.05
N ILE A 11 -29.60 12.06 -2.56
CA ILE A 11 -30.09 10.68 -2.73
C ILE A 11 -29.16 9.87 -3.62
N TYR A 12 -28.59 10.49 -4.66
CA TYR A 12 -27.68 9.80 -5.58
C TYR A 12 -26.36 9.39 -4.88
N LEU A 13 -25.77 10.27 -4.07
CA LEU A 13 -24.59 9.94 -3.26
C LEU A 13 -24.89 8.78 -2.31
N ASN A 14 -26.00 8.85 -1.57
CA ASN A 14 -26.38 7.80 -0.63
C ASN A 14 -26.57 6.45 -1.32
N HIS A 15 -27.15 6.45 -2.53
CA HIS A 15 -27.33 5.23 -3.31
C HIS A 15 -26.00 4.64 -3.77
N GLU A 16 -25.10 5.45 -4.32
CA GLU A 16 -23.76 5.00 -4.76
C GLU A 16 -22.90 4.51 -3.58
N VAL A 17 -23.00 5.16 -2.42
CA VAL A 17 -22.35 4.71 -1.19
C VAL A 17 -22.88 3.34 -0.77
N ALA A 18 -24.21 3.17 -0.70
CA ALA A 18 -24.81 1.88 -0.36
C ALA A 18 -24.41 0.77 -1.35
N TYR A 19 -24.41 1.09 -2.65
CA TYR A 19 -23.94 0.17 -3.70
C TYR A 19 -22.46 -0.20 -3.51
N LEU A 20 -21.60 0.78 -3.20
CA LEU A 20 -20.18 0.57 -2.98
C LEU A 20 -19.92 -0.41 -1.82
N PHE A 21 -20.58 -0.20 -0.68
CA PHE A 21 -20.47 -1.09 0.49
C PHE A 21 -20.97 -2.51 0.16
N ALA A 22 -22.12 -2.62 -0.53
CA ALA A 22 -22.64 -3.91 -0.99
C ALA A 22 -21.69 -4.62 -1.97
N HIS A 23 -21.10 -3.88 -2.90
CA HIS A 23 -20.14 -4.40 -3.88
C HIS A 23 -18.86 -4.92 -3.20
N ILE A 24 -18.30 -4.19 -2.25
CA ILE A 24 -17.10 -4.63 -1.52
C ILE A 24 -17.40 -5.87 -0.68
N ARG A 25 -18.58 -5.95 -0.05
CA ARG A 25 -18.99 -7.13 0.71
C ARG A 25 -18.95 -8.41 -0.13
N GLN A 26 -19.32 -8.34 -1.41
CA GLN A 26 -19.27 -9.50 -2.32
C GLN A 26 -17.83 -9.97 -2.59
N LYS A 27 -16.83 -9.08 -2.52
CA LYS A 27 -15.43 -9.44 -2.75
C LYS A 27 -14.85 -10.31 -1.64
N PHE A 28 -15.42 -10.29 -0.45
CA PHE A 28 -14.92 -11.09 0.68
C PHE A 28 -15.03 -12.59 0.43
N HIS A 29 -15.87 -13.09 -0.48
CA HIS A 29 -15.94 -14.53 -0.73
C HIS A 29 -14.70 -15.12 -1.44
N ARG A 30 -13.77 -14.27 -1.90
CA ARG A 30 -12.59 -14.68 -2.66
C ARG A 30 -11.44 -15.10 -1.76
N ASN A 31 -10.31 -15.47 -2.35
CA ASN A 31 -9.09 -15.71 -1.59
C ASN A 31 -8.50 -14.38 -1.09
N LEU A 32 -8.15 -14.29 0.20
CA LEU A 32 -7.46 -13.13 0.81
C LEU A 32 -6.02 -13.49 1.23
N SER A 33 -5.42 -14.47 0.57
CA SER A 33 -3.97 -14.69 0.67
C SER A 33 -3.24 -13.43 0.24
N ASN A 34 -2.15 -13.12 0.92
CA ASN A 34 -1.36 -11.96 0.56
C ASN A 34 -0.42 -12.33 -0.59
N ASN A 35 -0.71 -11.80 -1.78
CA ASN A 35 0.12 -11.98 -2.98
C ASN A 35 0.97 -10.72 -3.23
N THR A 36 1.04 -9.82 -2.26
CA THR A 36 1.89 -8.63 -2.31
C THR A 36 3.31 -8.99 -1.90
N GLN A 37 4.25 -8.09 -2.19
CA GLN A 37 5.64 -8.22 -1.72
C GLN A 37 5.84 -7.76 -0.27
N ASP A 38 4.78 -7.27 0.38
CA ASP A 38 4.84 -6.75 1.75
C ASP A 38 4.27 -7.76 2.74
N TYR A 39 4.87 -7.85 3.92
CA TYR A 39 4.29 -8.51 5.08
C TYR A 39 3.22 -7.61 5.70
N LEU A 40 2.06 -8.18 5.99
CA LEU A 40 0.98 -7.56 6.76
C LEU A 40 0.72 -8.37 8.03
N TYR A 41 0.42 -7.72 9.15
CA TYR A 41 0.00 -8.37 10.40
C TYR A 41 -1.17 -9.33 10.20
N ILE A 42 -2.09 -9.01 9.28
CA ILE A 42 -3.21 -9.90 8.95
C ILE A 42 -2.76 -11.25 8.35
N ASP A 43 -1.54 -11.38 7.84
CA ASP A 43 -1.03 -12.62 7.24
C ASP A 43 -0.86 -13.78 8.22
N ILE A 44 -0.75 -13.44 9.51
CA ILE A 44 -0.73 -14.43 10.58
C ILE A 44 -2.06 -15.20 10.66
N LEU A 45 -3.15 -14.60 10.20
CA LEU A 45 -4.49 -15.15 10.26
C LEU A 45 -4.76 -16.09 9.08
N ASN A 46 -5.57 -17.11 9.33
CA ASN A 46 -6.12 -17.92 8.25
C ASN A 46 -7.20 -17.15 7.45
N ASN A 47 -7.54 -17.67 6.26
CA ASN A 47 -8.44 -16.96 5.34
C ASN A 47 -9.85 -16.76 5.91
N SER A 48 -10.40 -17.72 6.65
CA SER A 48 -11.73 -17.60 7.26
C SER A 48 -11.79 -16.52 8.35
N VAL A 49 -10.71 -16.35 9.11
CA VAL A 49 -10.61 -15.29 10.13
C VAL A 49 -10.39 -13.93 9.47
N LYS A 50 -9.62 -13.85 8.37
CA LYS A 50 -9.52 -12.63 7.55
C LYS A 50 -10.88 -12.18 7.03
N HIS A 51 -11.71 -13.10 6.55
CA HIS A 51 -13.08 -12.80 6.10
C HIS A 51 -13.93 -12.16 7.19
N LYS A 52 -13.90 -12.75 8.40
CA LYS A 52 -14.62 -12.22 9.56
C LYS A 52 -14.11 -10.83 9.94
N LEU A 53 -12.79 -10.65 10.00
CA LEU A 53 -12.18 -9.36 10.31
C LEU A 53 -12.59 -8.28 9.31
N PHE A 54 -12.48 -8.55 8.00
CA PHE A 54 -12.88 -7.59 6.96
C PHE A 54 -14.38 -7.29 7.01
N SER A 55 -15.22 -8.28 7.32
CA SER A 55 -16.65 -8.06 7.52
C SER A 55 -16.93 -7.14 8.72
N ILE A 56 -16.22 -7.33 9.84
CA ILE A 56 -16.32 -6.45 11.01
C ILE A 56 -15.89 -5.03 10.65
N VAL A 57 -14.75 -4.86 9.96
CA VAL A 57 -14.28 -3.52 9.55
C VAL A 57 -15.27 -2.83 8.62
N LEU A 58 -15.84 -3.55 7.65
CA LEU A 58 -16.83 -2.99 6.74
C LEU A 58 -18.07 -2.52 7.50
N VAL A 59 -18.59 -3.33 8.43
CA VAL A 59 -19.75 -2.97 9.26
C VAL A 59 -19.45 -1.78 10.15
N GLU A 60 -18.27 -1.70 10.77
CA GLU A 60 -17.91 -0.52 11.58
C GLU A 60 -17.77 0.75 10.74
N LEU A 61 -17.28 0.64 9.51
CA LEU A 61 -17.22 1.76 8.58
C LEU A 61 -18.63 2.21 8.15
N GLU A 62 -19.54 1.28 7.89
CA GLU A 62 -20.96 1.59 7.59
C GLU A 62 -21.61 2.35 8.74
N ILE A 63 -21.46 1.83 9.97
CA ILE A 63 -21.99 2.48 11.18
C ILE A 63 -21.36 3.86 11.35
N LEU A 64 -20.04 3.99 11.18
CA LEU A 64 -19.36 5.27 11.28
C LEU A 64 -19.91 6.29 10.29
N VAL A 65 -20.10 5.90 9.02
CA VAL A 65 -20.66 6.82 8.01
C VAL A 65 -22.08 7.25 8.39
N LEU A 66 -22.92 6.31 8.82
CA LEU A 66 -24.29 6.59 9.25
C LEU A 66 -24.32 7.53 10.47
N ASP A 67 -23.52 7.25 11.50
CA ASP A 67 -23.41 8.07 12.70
C ASP A 67 -22.97 9.51 12.35
N LEU A 68 -21.96 9.66 11.49
CA LEU A 68 -21.45 10.98 11.09
C LEU A 68 -22.49 11.79 10.30
N VAL A 69 -23.28 11.11 9.45
CA VAL A 69 -24.39 11.71 8.69
C VAL A 69 -25.54 12.10 9.62
N GLU A 70 -25.93 11.23 10.56
CA GLU A 70 -27.01 11.50 11.52
C GLU A 70 -26.67 12.68 12.44
N LEU A 71 -25.41 12.77 12.86
CA LEU A 71 -24.89 13.88 13.66
C LEU A 71 -24.73 15.19 12.86
N ASN A 72 -24.99 15.19 11.54
CA ASN A 72 -24.83 16.33 10.63
C ASN A 72 -23.46 17.02 10.78
N ILE A 73 -22.39 16.22 10.87
CA ILE A 73 -21.04 16.75 11.05
C ILE A 73 -20.62 17.54 9.81
N SER A 74 -20.07 18.73 10.01
CA SER A 74 -19.55 19.57 8.93
C SER A 74 -18.19 19.07 8.43
N LEU A 75 -17.77 19.51 7.24
CA LEU A 75 -16.46 19.18 6.68
C LEU A 75 -15.31 19.55 7.64
N GLN A 76 -15.36 20.76 8.21
CA GLN A 76 -14.40 21.20 9.23
C GLN A 76 -14.47 20.32 10.49
N GLY A 77 -15.66 19.85 10.86
CA GLY A 77 -15.87 18.91 11.95
C GLY A 77 -15.11 17.59 11.73
N ILE A 78 -15.13 17.04 10.51
CA ILE A 78 -14.33 15.84 10.18
C ILE A 78 -12.84 16.12 10.35
N GLN A 79 -12.35 17.25 9.86
CA GLN A 79 -10.93 17.62 9.96
C GLN A 79 -10.45 17.74 11.42
N ILE A 80 -11.27 18.32 12.29
CA ILE A 80 -10.97 18.47 13.73
C ILE A 80 -11.06 17.11 14.45
N LEU A 81 -12.07 16.30 14.12
CA LEU A 81 -12.37 15.05 14.83
C LEU A 81 -11.64 13.83 14.26
N LYS A 82 -10.90 13.95 13.16
CA LYS A 82 -10.29 12.83 12.43
C LYS A 82 -9.50 11.87 13.30
N ASP A 83 -8.73 12.41 14.25
CA ASP A 83 -7.95 11.59 15.19
C ASP A 83 -8.87 10.74 16.07
N LYS A 84 -9.90 11.37 16.66
CA LYS A 84 -10.88 10.70 17.52
C LYS A 84 -11.67 9.66 16.74
N ILE A 85 -12.15 10.01 15.55
CA ILE A 85 -12.88 9.11 14.64
C ILE A 85 -12.03 7.87 14.33
N PHE A 86 -10.77 8.07 13.95
CA PHE A 86 -9.86 6.99 13.62
C PHE A 86 -9.60 6.05 14.81
N TYR A 87 -9.31 6.60 15.99
CA TYR A 87 -9.06 5.79 17.19
C TYR A 87 -10.31 5.05 17.66
N ASP A 88 -11.48 5.70 17.66
CA ASP A 88 -12.76 5.08 18.03
C ASP A 88 -13.10 3.91 17.09
N LEU A 89 -12.93 4.11 15.78
CA LEU A 89 -13.14 3.07 14.77
C LEU A 89 -12.26 1.84 15.03
N ILE A 90 -10.97 2.04 15.28
CA ILE A 90 -10.05 0.93 15.57
C ILE A 90 -10.43 0.22 16.88
N GLN A 91 -10.77 0.97 17.92
CA GLN A 91 -11.17 0.38 19.19
C GLN A 91 -12.44 -0.47 19.03
N LYS A 92 -13.44 0.03 18.30
CA LYS A 92 -14.67 -0.71 17.99
C LYS A 92 -14.39 -1.99 17.20
N VAL A 93 -13.55 -1.91 16.16
CA VAL A 93 -13.13 -3.08 15.36
C VAL A 93 -12.44 -4.12 16.24
N VAL A 94 -11.47 -3.69 17.06
CA VAL A 94 -10.73 -4.61 17.94
C VAL A 94 -11.65 -5.24 18.98
N ALA A 95 -12.52 -4.46 19.62
CA ALA A 95 -13.48 -4.96 20.60
C ALA A 95 -14.43 -5.99 19.98
N ARG A 96 -15.04 -5.69 18.84
CA ARG A 96 -15.93 -6.61 18.13
C ARG A 96 -15.22 -7.88 17.67
N PHE A 97 -13.98 -7.75 17.18
CA PHE A 97 -13.18 -8.91 16.80
C PHE A 97 -12.89 -9.83 18.00
N LEU A 98 -12.56 -9.28 19.17
CA LEU A 98 -12.37 -10.12 20.36
C LEU A 98 -13.66 -10.83 20.82
N ILE A 99 -14.79 -10.11 20.77
CA ILE A 99 -16.10 -10.64 21.15
C ILE A 99 -16.49 -11.80 20.22
N GLU A 100 -16.28 -11.65 18.91
CA GLU A 100 -16.58 -12.67 17.88
C GLU A 100 -15.85 -14.01 18.14
N PHE A 101 -14.67 -13.95 18.78
CA PHE A 101 -13.89 -15.14 19.14
C PHE A 101 -13.98 -15.48 20.63
N THR A 102 -14.94 -14.91 21.37
CA THR A 102 -15.20 -15.17 22.80
C THR A 102 -13.96 -15.01 23.68
N ILE A 103 -13.11 -14.05 23.34
CA ILE A 103 -11.86 -13.81 24.06
C ILE A 103 -12.16 -12.90 25.24
N ASN A 104 -11.87 -13.36 26.46
CA ASN A 104 -12.00 -12.53 27.66
C ASN A 104 -11.19 -11.24 27.50
N SER A 105 -11.90 -10.12 27.39
CA SER A 105 -11.38 -8.78 27.14
C SER A 105 -10.81 -8.19 28.43
N SER A 106 -9.72 -8.74 28.97
CA SER A 106 -8.92 -7.98 29.93
C SER A 106 -8.18 -6.89 29.15
N SER A 107 -8.86 -5.74 29.02
CA SER A 107 -8.38 -4.44 28.53
C SER A 107 -7.26 -4.52 27.47
N ILE A 108 -7.62 -4.69 26.19
CA ILE A 108 -6.70 -4.26 25.12
C ILE A 108 -6.56 -2.75 25.26
N ILE A 109 -5.41 -2.32 25.79
CA ILE A 109 -5.07 -0.91 25.92
C ILE A 109 -4.66 -0.41 24.52
N LEU A 110 -5.04 0.82 24.17
CA LEU A 110 -4.44 1.49 23.01
C LEU A 110 -2.92 1.54 23.25
N ILE A 111 -2.15 0.80 22.45
CA ILE A 111 -0.69 0.80 22.52
C ILE A 111 -0.20 2.24 22.41
N GLU A 112 0.57 2.67 23.40
CA GLU A 112 1.23 3.97 23.35
C GLU A 112 2.14 4.02 22.11
N SER A 113 1.83 4.96 21.22
CA SER A 113 2.57 5.19 19.96
C SER A 113 4.06 5.43 20.17
N LYS A 114 4.47 5.85 21.37
CA LYS A 114 5.87 6.10 21.75
C LYS A 114 6.79 4.88 21.61
N ARG A 115 6.25 3.65 21.67
CA ARG A 115 7.06 2.43 21.62
C ARG A 115 7.60 2.11 20.21
N TYR A 116 6.97 2.59 19.16
CA TYR A 116 7.33 2.27 17.78
C TYR A 116 7.37 3.54 16.93
N ALA A 117 8.59 4.03 16.65
CA ALA A 117 8.78 5.29 15.91
C ALA A 117 8.07 5.28 14.53
N TYR A 118 8.09 4.13 13.84
CA TYR A 118 7.44 3.99 12.53
C TYR A 118 5.91 4.08 12.59
N LEU A 119 5.27 3.74 13.72
CA LEU A 119 3.81 3.80 13.83
C LEU A 119 3.30 5.22 13.74
N LYS A 120 4.03 6.21 14.27
CA LYS A 120 3.59 7.60 14.20
C LYS A 120 3.31 8.01 12.75
N VAL A 121 4.23 7.63 11.86
CA VAL A 121 4.13 7.92 10.44
C VAL A 121 3.01 7.14 9.77
N ILE A 122 2.93 5.82 10.00
CA ILE A 122 1.86 4.98 9.44
C ILE A 122 0.47 5.49 9.87
N LEU A 123 0.31 5.85 11.14
CA LEU A 123 -0.94 6.36 11.67
C LEU A 123 -1.35 7.68 11.02
N LEU A 124 -0.40 8.59 10.77
CA LEU A 124 -0.68 9.85 10.05
C LEU A 124 -1.20 9.58 8.63
N GLU A 125 -0.55 8.67 7.90
CA GLU A 125 -0.98 8.30 6.54
C GLU A 125 -2.37 7.67 6.52
N TYR A 126 -2.67 6.81 7.50
CA TYR A 126 -3.97 6.12 7.57
C TYR A 126 -5.09 7.09 7.95
N LYS A 127 -4.82 8.02 8.87
CA LYS A 127 -5.77 9.06 9.27
C LYS A 127 -6.10 9.99 8.11
N TRP A 128 -5.07 10.44 7.38
CA TRP A 128 -5.24 11.28 6.20
C TRP A 128 -6.09 10.58 5.12
N LEU A 129 -5.86 9.29 4.90
CA LEU A 129 -6.64 8.54 3.92
C LEU A 129 -8.09 8.31 4.36
N LEU A 130 -8.30 7.99 5.65
CA LEU A 130 -9.65 7.84 6.21
C LEU A 130 -10.44 9.15 6.12
N GLU A 131 -9.80 10.29 6.43
CA GLU A 131 -10.39 11.62 6.30
C GLU A 131 -10.90 11.86 4.87
N ASN A 132 -10.04 11.66 3.86
CA ASN A 132 -10.42 11.83 2.46
C ASN A 132 -11.52 10.86 2.03
N LEU A 133 -11.47 9.60 2.48
CA LEU A 133 -12.53 8.63 2.22
C LEU A 133 -13.88 9.10 2.80
N LEU A 134 -13.90 9.56 4.05
CA LEU A 134 -15.12 10.05 4.70
C LEU A 134 -15.68 11.26 3.97
N ILE A 135 -14.84 12.16 3.47
CA ILE A 135 -15.29 13.30 2.65
C ILE A 135 -15.99 12.81 1.37
N TYR A 136 -15.41 11.84 0.66
CA TYR A 136 -16.05 11.25 -0.52
C TYR A 136 -17.41 10.61 -0.20
N LEU A 137 -17.49 9.86 0.90
CA LEU A 137 -18.70 9.11 1.27
C LEU A 137 -19.82 10.02 1.79
N ILE A 138 -19.49 11.10 2.52
CA ILE A 138 -20.47 11.95 3.20
C ILE A 138 -20.83 13.19 2.39
N PHE A 139 -19.86 13.83 1.74
CA PHE A 139 -20.06 15.13 1.08
C PHE A 139 -20.03 15.07 -0.45
N GLY A 140 -19.44 14.01 -1.02
CA GLY A 140 -19.22 13.86 -2.46
C GLY A 140 -17.90 14.49 -2.92
N SER A 141 -17.56 14.30 -4.19
CA SER A 141 -16.22 14.62 -4.72
C SER A 141 -15.91 16.12 -4.83
N MET A 142 -16.91 17.01 -4.87
CA MET A 142 -16.69 18.47 -4.94
C MET A 142 -15.94 19.03 -3.72
N HIS A 143 -15.94 18.29 -2.61
CA HIS A 143 -15.36 18.71 -1.33
C HIS A 143 -13.91 18.23 -1.13
N ILE A 144 -13.35 17.51 -2.11
CA ILE A 144 -11.95 17.11 -2.13
C ILE A 144 -11.16 18.14 -2.92
N ASP A 145 -10.01 18.59 -2.42
CA ASP A 145 -9.18 19.53 -3.16
C ASP A 145 -8.63 18.91 -4.46
N ASN A 146 -8.75 19.64 -5.56
CA ASN A 146 -8.39 19.19 -6.92
C ASN A 146 -6.93 18.72 -7.10
N TYR A 147 -6.03 19.13 -6.22
CA TYR A 147 -4.62 18.75 -6.30
C TYR A 147 -4.31 17.45 -5.56
N ILE A 148 -5.16 17.00 -4.62
CA ILE A 148 -4.85 15.86 -3.75
C ILE A 148 -4.71 14.58 -4.57
N PHE A 149 -5.66 14.33 -5.48
CA PHE A 149 -5.66 13.17 -6.37
C PHE A 149 -5.58 13.63 -7.83
N ALA A 150 -5.34 12.68 -8.74
CA ALA A 150 -5.15 12.99 -10.17
C ALA A 150 -6.44 13.36 -10.92
N PHE A 151 -7.59 13.35 -10.25
CA PHE A 151 -8.89 13.53 -10.88
C PHE A 151 -9.49 14.89 -10.48
N ASP A 152 -10.18 15.52 -11.44
CA ASP A 152 -10.98 16.70 -11.19
C ASP A 152 -12.21 16.36 -10.32
N GLN A 153 -12.62 17.27 -9.45
CA GLN A 153 -13.74 17.13 -8.52
C GLN A 153 -15.02 16.56 -9.15
N LYS A 154 -15.34 16.94 -10.39
CA LYS A 154 -16.56 16.49 -11.09
C LYS A 154 -16.42 15.16 -11.82
N ASN A 155 -15.19 14.70 -12.01
CA ASN A 155 -14.85 13.57 -12.86
C ASN A 155 -14.07 12.49 -12.08
N THR A 156 -14.30 12.40 -10.78
CA THR A 156 -13.71 11.35 -9.95
C THR A 156 -14.32 10.00 -10.32
N PRO A 157 -13.55 9.00 -10.78
CA PRO A 157 -14.11 7.69 -11.12
C PRO A 157 -14.62 6.96 -9.87
N ILE A 158 -15.75 6.25 -9.96
CA ILE A 158 -16.26 5.42 -8.84
C ILE A 158 -15.20 4.43 -8.34
N LYS A 159 -14.42 3.86 -9.28
CA LYS A 159 -13.31 2.94 -8.98
C LYS A 159 -12.23 3.56 -8.08
N HIS A 160 -12.05 4.89 -8.11
CA HIS A 160 -11.10 5.55 -7.23
C HIS A 160 -11.56 5.48 -5.78
N VAL A 161 -12.82 5.79 -5.50
CA VAL A 161 -13.40 5.72 -4.15
C VAL A 161 -13.43 4.27 -3.65
N GLU A 162 -13.71 3.32 -4.55
CA GLU A 162 -13.58 1.89 -4.26
C GLU A 162 -12.16 1.50 -3.82
N ILE A 163 -11.14 1.94 -4.56
CA ILE A 163 -9.72 1.71 -4.21
C ILE A 163 -9.40 2.28 -2.83
N LEU A 164 -9.90 3.48 -2.50
CA LEU A 164 -9.68 4.09 -1.19
C LEU A 164 -10.32 3.29 -0.07
N LEU A 165 -11.58 2.86 -0.25
CA LEU A 165 -12.31 2.09 0.76
C LEU A 165 -11.66 0.72 1.01
N GLU A 166 -11.28 -0.01 -0.05
CA GLU A 166 -10.55 -1.27 0.09
C GLU A 166 -9.23 -1.10 0.84
N ASN A 167 -8.48 -0.05 0.50
CA ASN A 167 -7.21 0.21 1.14
C ASN A 167 -7.37 0.56 2.63
N VAL A 168 -8.30 1.46 2.97
CA VAL A 168 -8.62 1.83 4.36
C VAL A 168 -9.05 0.60 5.15
N MET A 169 -9.88 -0.26 4.57
CA MET A 169 -10.28 -1.52 5.19
C MET A 169 -9.10 -2.43 5.54
N ILE A 170 -8.18 -2.64 4.59
CA ILE A 170 -6.99 -3.47 4.81
C ILE A 170 -6.07 -2.81 5.85
N GLN A 171 -5.91 -1.49 5.80
CA GLN A 171 -5.12 -0.71 6.76
C GLN A 171 -5.65 -0.84 8.20
N ILE A 172 -6.96 -0.65 8.39
CA ILE A 172 -7.62 -0.79 9.70
C ILE A 172 -7.50 -2.23 10.20
N SER A 173 -7.73 -3.21 9.34
CA SER A 173 -7.61 -4.63 9.70
C SER A 173 -6.19 -4.98 10.13
N ASN A 174 -5.20 -4.52 9.37
CA ASN A 174 -3.78 -4.70 9.68
C ASN A 174 -3.42 -4.06 11.02
N LEU A 175 -3.92 -2.86 11.27
CA LEU A 175 -3.68 -2.14 12.52
C LEU A 175 -4.41 -2.79 13.71
N ALA A 176 -5.63 -3.30 13.53
CA ALA A 176 -6.36 -4.01 14.58
C ALA A 176 -5.59 -5.25 15.06
N ILE A 177 -5.05 -6.05 14.13
CA ILE A 177 -4.23 -7.21 14.48
C ILE A 177 -2.90 -6.80 15.10
N PHE A 178 -2.26 -5.75 14.59
CA PHE A 178 -1.09 -5.16 15.24
C PHE A 178 -1.36 -4.84 16.72
N MET A 179 -2.46 -4.15 17.00
CA MET A 179 -2.87 -3.74 18.35
C MET A 179 -3.12 -4.92 19.29
N ILE A 180 -3.75 -5.99 18.78
CA ILE A 180 -3.99 -7.21 19.55
C ILE A 180 -2.66 -7.90 19.87
N LEU A 181 -1.81 -8.11 18.86
CA LEU A 181 -0.58 -8.89 19.02
C LEU A 181 0.44 -8.21 19.92
N GLU A 182 0.67 -6.91 19.74
CA GLU A 182 1.69 -6.20 20.51
C GLU A 182 1.28 -5.96 21.97
N ASN A 183 -0.03 -6.00 22.28
CA ASN A 183 -0.52 -5.99 23.66
C ASN A 183 -0.23 -7.29 24.43
N LEU A 184 -0.07 -8.43 23.75
CA LEU A 184 0.24 -9.72 24.38
C LEU A 184 1.70 -9.80 24.87
N LYS A 185 2.56 -8.85 24.45
CA LYS A 185 3.97 -8.63 24.80
C LYS A 185 4.95 -9.77 24.50
N SER A 186 4.62 -11.03 24.78
CA SER A 186 5.48 -12.19 24.59
C SER A 186 5.07 -13.04 23.39
N LEU A 187 6.06 -13.60 22.69
CA LEU A 187 5.84 -14.52 21.57
C LEU A 187 5.08 -15.78 21.98
N SER A 188 5.33 -16.28 23.20
CA SER A 188 4.62 -17.44 23.74
C SER A 188 3.13 -17.16 23.91
N ASN A 189 2.77 -16.00 24.49
CA ASN A 189 1.38 -15.60 24.67
C ASN A 189 0.67 -15.43 23.32
N ILE A 190 1.35 -14.85 22.32
CA ILE A 190 0.81 -14.72 20.97
C ILE A 190 0.47 -16.10 20.38
N ILE A 191 1.37 -17.08 20.51
CA ILE A 191 1.14 -18.42 19.95
C ILE A 191 -0.01 -19.11 20.67
N ILE A 192 -0.03 -19.03 22.01
CA ILE A 192 -1.12 -19.60 22.81
C ILE A 192 -2.45 -18.99 22.35
N PHE A 193 -2.53 -17.66 22.30
CA PHE A 193 -3.70 -16.91 21.84
C PHE A 193 -4.17 -17.33 20.44
N LEU A 194 -3.25 -17.42 19.47
CA LEU A 194 -3.60 -17.78 18.10
C LEU A 194 -4.06 -19.24 17.97
N LYS A 195 -3.49 -20.15 18.79
CA LYS A 195 -3.84 -21.58 18.77
C LYS A 195 -5.15 -21.86 19.48
N THR A 196 -5.35 -21.34 20.68
CA THR A 196 -6.58 -21.57 21.47
C THR A 196 -7.81 -21.09 20.71
N ASN A 197 -7.69 -19.95 20.04
CA ASN A 197 -8.79 -19.33 19.31
C ASN A 197 -8.86 -19.75 17.83
N LYS A 198 -8.01 -20.70 17.39
CA LYS A 198 -7.94 -21.21 16.00
C LYS A 198 -7.81 -20.10 14.93
N LEU A 199 -7.08 -19.04 15.25
CA LEU A 199 -6.92 -17.86 14.38
C LEU A 199 -5.81 -18.04 13.33
N CYS A 200 -4.79 -18.83 13.67
CA CYS A 200 -3.52 -18.86 12.95
C CYS A 200 -3.60 -19.55 11.58
N ASN A 201 -2.82 -19.06 10.63
CA ASN A 201 -2.40 -19.84 9.46
C ASN A 201 -1.37 -20.91 9.87
N ARG A 202 -1.39 -22.06 9.21
CA ARG A 202 -0.50 -23.20 9.53
C ARG A 202 0.98 -22.86 9.40
N SER A 203 1.32 -21.90 8.54
CA SER A 203 2.69 -21.41 8.33
C SER A 203 3.32 -20.74 9.57
N TYR A 204 2.51 -20.22 10.50
CA TYR A 204 3.00 -19.43 11.65
C TYR A 204 2.81 -20.13 13.01
N ILE A 205 2.62 -21.45 13.02
CA ILE A 205 2.34 -22.25 14.23
C ILE A 205 3.54 -22.34 15.20
N SER A 206 4.76 -22.21 14.70
CA SER A 206 5.99 -22.37 15.50
C SER A 206 6.50 -21.04 16.05
N ILE A 207 7.24 -21.10 17.18
CA ILE A 207 7.91 -19.92 17.76
C ILE A 207 8.88 -19.30 16.75
N ARG A 208 9.64 -20.13 16.03
CA ARG A 208 10.60 -19.67 15.02
C ARG A 208 9.92 -18.94 13.85
N SER A 209 8.84 -19.51 13.31
CA SER A 209 8.08 -18.88 12.22
C SER A 209 7.46 -17.55 12.64
N LEU A 210 6.92 -17.47 13.86
CA LEU A 210 6.34 -16.24 14.38
C LEU A 210 7.41 -15.16 14.63
N ALA A 211 8.56 -15.53 15.20
CA ALA A 211 9.67 -14.62 15.42
C ALA A 211 10.20 -14.07 14.09
N SER A 212 10.38 -14.93 13.09
CA SER A 212 10.78 -14.54 11.73
C SER A 212 9.78 -13.55 11.10
N PHE A 213 8.49 -13.85 11.20
CA PHE A 213 7.42 -12.97 10.71
C PHE A 213 7.47 -11.57 11.35
N ARG A 214 7.57 -11.51 12.68
CA ARG A 214 7.65 -10.24 13.41
C ARG A 214 8.92 -9.46 13.08
N ASN A 215 10.05 -10.14 12.91
CA ASN A 215 11.32 -9.51 12.52
C ASN A 215 11.23 -8.92 11.11
N ASN A 216 10.63 -9.65 10.16
CA ASN A 216 10.42 -9.16 8.81
C ASN A 216 9.51 -7.93 8.77
N LEU A 217 8.40 -7.94 9.54
CA LEU A 217 7.53 -6.77 9.68
C LEU A 217 8.28 -5.56 10.27
N PHE A 218 9.08 -5.77 11.31
CA PHE A 218 9.86 -4.70 11.93
C PHE A 218 10.88 -4.10 10.96
N TYR A 219 11.64 -4.96 10.26
CA TYR A 219 12.61 -4.54 9.25
C TYR A 219 11.93 -3.80 8.10
N GLN A 220 10.83 -4.34 7.57
CA GLN A 220 10.04 -3.70 6.51
C GLN A 220 9.55 -2.31 6.93
N ASN A 221 9.03 -2.16 8.15
CA ASN A 221 8.53 -0.87 8.63
C ASN A 221 9.65 0.16 8.83
N LEU A 222 10.85 -0.26 9.25
CA LEU A 222 12.02 0.62 9.30
C LEU A 222 12.48 1.04 7.91
N LEU A 223 12.58 0.09 6.98
CA LEU A 223 12.90 0.36 5.58
C LEU A 223 11.85 1.30 4.97
N TYR A 224 10.59 1.10 5.29
CA TYR A 224 9.50 1.97 4.87
C TYR A 224 9.71 3.40 5.35
N LEU A 225 9.90 3.58 6.66
CA LEU A 225 10.08 4.88 7.29
C LEU A 225 11.22 5.69 6.66
N TYR A 226 12.39 5.07 6.47
CA TYR A 226 13.59 5.83 6.07
C TYR A 226 13.80 5.89 4.56
N VAL A 227 13.37 4.88 3.80
CA VAL A 227 13.73 4.77 2.37
C VAL A 227 12.52 4.84 1.45
N VAL A 228 11.53 3.99 1.67
CA VAL A 228 10.42 3.85 0.71
C VAL A 228 9.42 5.01 0.83
N GLN A 229 9.09 5.44 2.04
CA GLN A 229 8.13 6.51 2.27
C GLN A 229 8.63 7.87 1.71
N PRO A 230 9.88 8.33 1.95
CA PRO A 230 10.37 9.57 1.36
C PRO A 230 10.37 9.51 -0.18
N LYS A 231 10.72 8.36 -0.76
CA LYS A 231 10.64 8.13 -2.21
C LYS A 231 9.21 8.26 -2.75
N TYR A 232 8.24 7.74 -2.03
CA TYR A 232 6.82 7.83 -2.39
C TYR A 232 6.29 9.26 -2.32
N ILE A 233 6.65 9.99 -1.25
CA ILE A 233 6.33 11.42 -1.10
C ILE A 233 6.95 12.23 -2.25
N TYR A 234 8.24 12.04 -2.52
CA TYR A 234 8.96 12.74 -3.59
C TYR A 234 8.35 12.50 -4.98
N SER A 235 7.90 11.28 -5.25
CA SER A 235 7.31 10.89 -6.54
C SER A 235 5.80 11.13 -6.64
N ASN A 236 5.15 11.72 -5.62
CA ASN A 236 3.68 11.87 -5.52
C ASN A 236 2.94 10.54 -5.75
N ARG A 237 3.49 9.44 -5.22
CA ARG A 237 2.90 8.11 -5.31
C ARG A 237 2.44 7.64 -3.94
N TYR A 238 1.27 7.04 -3.89
CA TYR A 238 0.76 6.38 -2.71
C TYR A 238 0.47 4.92 -3.02
N LYS A 239 1.02 4.02 -2.21
CA LYS A 239 0.83 2.58 -2.34
C LYS A 239 -0.50 2.18 -1.69
N VAL A 240 -1.36 1.52 -2.44
CA VAL A 240 -2.65 1.01 -1.97
C VAL A 240 -2.69 -0.50 -2.04
N TRP A 241 -3.31 -1.12 -1.04
CA TRP A 241 -3.65 -2.54 -1.00
C TRP A 241 -5.09 -2.73 -1.45
N LEU A 242 -5.32 -3.74 -2.28
CA LEU A 242 -6.62 -4.04 -2.89
C LEU A 242 -6.94 -5.53 -2.80
N MET A 243 -8.22 -5.86 -2.80
CA MET A 243 -8.74 -7.22 -2.86
C MET A 243 -8.87 -7.67 -4.32
N GLY A 244 -7.85 -8.38 -4.81
CA GLY A 244 -7.82 -8.98 -6.13
C GLY A 244 -8.60 -10.30 -6.22
N PRO A 245 -8.69 -10.89 -7.43
CA PRO A 245 -9.35 -12.19 -7.63
C PRO A 245 -8.60 -13.35 -6.93
N GLU A 246 -7.28 -13.31 -6.91
CA GLU A 246 -6.42 -14.39 -6.39
C GLU A 246 -5.86 -14.13 -5.00
N GLY A 247 -6.10 -12.95 -4.43
CA GLY A 247 -5.47 -12.50 -3.19
C GLY A 247 -5.39 -10.99 -3.09
N LEU A 248 -4.72 -10.51 -2.04
CA LEU A 248 -4.38 -9.09 -1.87
C LEU A 248 -3.30 -8.70 -2.88
N VAL A 249 -3.50 -7.57 -3.54
CA VAL A 249 -2.58 -7.00 -4.53
C VAL A 249 -2.26 -5.55 -4.19
N THR A 250 -1.11 -5.06 -4.64
CA THR A 250 -0.73 -3.65 -4.47
C THR A 250 -0.86 -2.89 -5.78
N ARG A 251 -1.27 -1.63 -5.68
CA ARG A 251 -1.24 -0.67 -6.78
C ARG A 251 -0.70 0.67 -6.30
N TYR A 252 -0.43 1.56 -7.23
CA TYR A 252 -0.05 2.93 -6.93
C TYR A 252 -1.13 3.88 -7.44
N ILE A 253 -1.49 4.84 -6.60
CA ILE A 253 -2.30 5.99 -6.98
C ILE A 253 -1.44 7.25 -6.91
N TYR A 254 -1.80 8.26 -7.68
CA TYR A 254 -1.24 9.59 -7.51
C TYR A 254 -1.82 10.22 -6.25
N ALA A 255 -0.96 10.79 -5.42
CA ALA A 255 -1.35 11.59 -4.27
C ALA A 255 -0.36 12.75 -4.11
N TYR A 256 -0.87 13.97 -4.08
CA TYR A 256 -0.04 15.15 -3.83
C TYR A 256 0.26 15.29 -2.34
N ARG A 257 1.54 15.23 -1.96
CA ARG A 257 1.98 15.11 -0.56
C ARG A 257 3.04 16.15 -0.18
N LEU A 258 2.85 17.39 -0.60
CA LEU A 258 3.82 18.46 -0.33
C LEU A 258 3.96 18.78 1.16
N GLU A 259 2.86 18.73 1.92
CA GLU A 259 2.92 18.96 3.38
C GLU A 259 3.77 17.89 4.08
N ASP A 260 3.64 16.63 3.67
CA ASP A 260 4.46 15.53 4.20
C ASP A 260 5.93 15.68 3.82
N PHE A 261 6.23 16.23 2.63
CA PHE A 261 7.59 16.50 2.18
C PHE A 261 8.29 17.50 3.11
N ILE A 262 7.60 18.56 3.53
CA ILE A 262 8.15 19.57 4.45
C ILE A 262 8.42 18.97 5.84
N GLN A 263 7.64 17.95 6.24
CA GLN A 263 7.77 17.29 7.54
C GLN A 263 8.84 16.18 7.58
N LEU A 264 9.54 15.92 6.47
CA LEU A 264 10.57 14.90 6.42
C LEU A 264 11.77 15.25 7.31
N SER A 265 12.31 14.22 7.97
CA SER A 265 13.52 14.33 8.76
C SER A 265 14.78 14.48 7.89
N TYR A 266 15.86 15.01 8.46
CA TYR A 266 17.14 15.16 7.75
C TYR A 266 17.65 13.85 7.13
N LEU A 267 17.49 12.71 7.81
CA LEU A 267 17.89 11.41 7.27
C LEU A 267 17.05 11.01 6.04
N GLN A 268 15.76 11.29 6.06
CA GLN A 268 14.86 11.04 4.93
C GLN A 268 15.17 11.98 3.74
N LEU A 269 15.55 13.23 4.02
CA LEU A 269 16.00 14.18 2.99
C LEU A 269 17.29 13.72 2.31
N ILE A 270 18.23 13.12 3.05
CA ILE A 270 19.44 12.52 2.45
C ILE A 270 19.08 11.40 1.47
N ILE A 271 18.05 10.59 1.75
CA ILE A 271 17.60 9.59 0.79
C ILE A 271 17.06 10.23 -0.48
N ILE A 272 16.30 11.32 -0.36
CA ILE A 272 15.78 12.05 -1.53
C ILE A 272 16.93 12.63 -2.35
N THR A 273 17.93 13.26 -1.73
CA THR A 273 19.07 13.81 -2.47
C THR A 273 19.89 12.71 -3.18
N LEU A 274 19.97 11.52 -2.59
CA LEU A 274 20.57 10.36 -3.27
C LEU A 274 19.75 9.90 -4.49
N ILE A 275 18.42 9.94 -4.40
CA ILE A 275 17.53 9.64 -5.54
C ILE A 275 17.70 10.70 -6.64
N GLU A 276 17.75 11.99 -6.29
CA GLU A 276 17.98 13.07 -7.24
C GLU A 276 19.35 12.96 -7.93
N LEU A 277 20.38 12.64 -7.17
CA LEU A 277 21.72 12.39 -7.69
C LEU A 277 21.73 11.17 -8.62
N GLN A 278 21.01 10.11 -8.26
CA GLN A 278 20.82 8.95 -9.12
C GLN A 278 20.15 9.34 -10.45
N ASP A 279 19.05 10.08 -10.40
CA ASP A 279 18.30 10.52 -11.59
C ASP A 279 19.13 11.46 -12.48
N PHE A 280 20.07 12.20 -11.90
CA PHE A 280 21.01 13.03 -12.64
C PHE A 280 22.17 12.25 -13.28
N ILE A 281 22.71 11.23 -12.58
CA ILE A 281 23.88 10.48 -13.02
C ILE A 281 23.53 9.37 -14.01
N ILE A 282 22.46 8.59 -13.76
CA ILE A 282 22.11 7.41 -14.59
C ILE A 282 22.00 7.77 -16.08
N PRO A 283 21.24 8.80 -16.51
CA PRO A 283 21.11 9.11 -17.93
C PRO A 283 22.43 9.49 -18.60
N LYS A 284 23.38 10.06 -17.85
CA LYS A 284 24.71 10.41 -18.36
C LYS A 284 25.59 9.17 -18.52
N CYS A 285 25.57 8.28 -17.54
CA CYS A 285 26.26 7.00 -17.62
C CYS A 285 25.73 6.13 -18.76
N GLU A 286 24.41 6.06 -18.96
CA GLU A 286 23.79 5.33 -20.07
C GLU A 286 24.24 5.88 -21.43
N LYS A 287 24.25 7.21 -21.61
CA LYS A 287 24.76 7.84 -22.84
C LYS A 287 26.23 7.51 -23.09
N PHE A 288 27.07 7.57 -22.06
CA PHE A 288 28.48 7.23 -22.16
C PHE A 288 28.68 5.76 -22.54
N LEU A 289 27.97 4.84 -21.88
CA LEU A 289 28.00 3.41 -22.20
C LEU A 289 27.53 3.13 -23.62
N LEU A 290 26.47 3.79 -24.10
CA LEU A 290 26.00 3.64 -25.48
C LEU A 290 27.07 4.07 -26.50
N VAL A 291 27.80 5.16 -26.24
CA VAL A 291 28.91 5.60 -27.11
C VAL A 291 30.06 4.57 -27.09
N LEU A 292 30.42 4.09 -25.90
CA LEU A 292 31.48 3.11 -25.72
C LEU A 292 31.15 1.80 -26.45
N VAL A 293 29.91 1.30 -26.32
CA VAL A 293 29.42 0.12 -27.02
C VAL A 293 29.44 0.33 -28.54
N LYS A 294 29.00 1.49 -29.06
CA LYS A 294 29.09 1.81 -30.50
C LYS A 294 30.53 1.80 -31.01
N LEU A 295 31.47 2.32 -30.22
CA LEU A 295 32.89 2.34 -30.57
C LEU A 295 33.47 0.92 -30.61
N ILE A 296 33.14 0.08 -29.63
CA ILE A 296 33.51 -1.35 -29.64
C ILE A 296 32.95 -2.06 -30.87
N PHE A 297 31.66 -1.88 -31.17
CA PHE A 297 31.03 -2.49 -32.35
C PHE A 297 31.68 -2.00 -33.65
N TYR A 298 31.99 -0.72 -33.76
CA TYR A 298 32.69 -0.18 -34.93
C TYR A 298 34.05 -0.84 -35.14
N ILE A 299 34.86 -0.97 -34.08
CA ILE A 299 36.16 -1.65 -34.14
C ILE A 299 35.97 -3.12 -34.54
N PHE A 300 34.99 -3.81 -33.94
CA PHE A 300 34.70 -5.21 -34.22
C PHE A 300 34.28 -5.45 -35.68
N ILE A 301 33.36 -4.62 -36.21
CA ILE A 301 32.92 -4.66 -37.60
C ILE A 301 34.09 -4.39 -38.55
N ASN A 302 34.94 -3.40 -38.23
CA ASN A 302 36.09 -3.05 -39.08
C ASN A 302 37.15 -4.18 -39.09
N ILE A 303 37.45 -4.79 -37.95
CA ILE A 303 38.38 -5.92 -37.87
C ILE A 303 37.83 -7.14 -38.64
N LEU A 304 36.56 -7.50 -38.45
CA LEU A 304 35.93 -8.60 -39.18
C LEU A 304 35.85 -8.32 -40.67
N GLY A 305 35.44 -7.11 -41.07
CA GLY A 305 35.34 -6.70 -42.47
C GLY A 305 36.69 -6.75 -43.18
N ASN A 306 37.74 -6.20 -42.56
CA ASN A 306 39.10 -6.30 -43.10
C ASN A 306 39.62 -7.74 -43.12
N GLY A 307 39.30 -8.54 -42.09
CA GLY A 307 39.66 -9.96 -42.04
C GLY A 307 39.03 -10.76 -43.18
N ILE A 308 37.73 -10.57 -43.44
CA ILE A 308 37.02 -11.19 -44.57
C ILE A 308 37.64 -10.75 -45.90
N MET A 309 37.96 -9.45 -46.05
CA MET A 309 38.57 -8.95 -47.28
C MET A 309 39.95 -9.57 -47.56
N VAL A 310 40.77 -9.77 -46.52
CA VAL A 310 42.05 -10.47 -46.63
C VAL A 310 41.85 -11.93 -47.04
N LEU A 311 40.90 -12.65 -46.42
CA LEU A 311 40.58 -14.03 -46.79
C LEU A 311 40.14 -14.14 -48.26
N VAL A 312 39.27 -13.24 -48.72
CA VAL A 312 38.84 -13.20 -50.12
C VAL A 312 40.01 -12.95 -51.07
N ARG A 313 40.93 -12.03 -50.74
CA ARG A 313 42.14 -11.80 -51.55
C ARG A 313 43.04 -13.03 -51.62
N ILE A 314 43.22 -13.74 -50.51
CA ILE A 314 44.01 -14.98 -50.48
C ILE A 314 43.38 -16.05 -51.38
N ILE A 315 42.05 -16.20 -51.35
CA ILE A 315 41.34 -17.15 -52.22
C ILE A 315 41.52 -16.80 -53.70
N ILE A 316 41.35 -15.51 -54.07
CA ILE A 316 41.54 -15.07 -55.46
C ILE A 316 42.98 -15.31 -55.92
N LEU A 317 43.98 -14.93 -55.13
CA LEU A 317 45.40 -15.18 -55.45
C LEU A 317 45.71 -16.69 -55.55
N GLY A 318 45.05 -17.52 -54.74
CA GLY A 318 45.16 -18.97 -54.81
C GLY A 318 44.55 -19.54 -56.09
N ILE A 319 43.46 -18.97 -56.58
CA ILE A 319 42.81 -19.38 -57.84
C ILE A 319 43.66 -18.94 -59.05
N ASP A 320 44.22 -17.73 -59.03
CA ASP A 320 45.07 -17.20 -60.11
C ASP A 320 46.44 -17.91 -60.21
N SER A 321 46.90 -18.56 -59.13
CA SER A 321 48.16 -19.30 -59.08
C SER A 321 48.04 -20.79 -59.42
N LEU A 322 46.83 -21.28 -59.75
CA LEU A 322 46.64 -22.61 -60.31
C LEU A 322 47.09 -22.63 -61.79
N PRO A 323 47.99 -23.55 -62.18
CA PRO A 323 48.40 -23.67 -63.58
C PRO A 323 47.21 -24.11 -64.43
N ARG A 324 47.01 -23.43 -65.57
CA ARG A 324 45.99 -23.77 -66.58
C ARG A 324 46.22 -25.12 -67.22
#